data_AF-A0A3D1TTJ9-F1
#
_entry.id   AF-A0A3D1TTJ9-F1
#
_cell.length_a   1.000
_cell.length_b   1.000
_cell.length_c   1.000
_cell.angle_alpha   90.00
_cell.angle_beta   90.00
_cell.angle_gamma   90.00
#
_symmetry.space_group_name_H-M   'P 1'
#
loop_
_entity.id
_entity.type
_entity.pdbx_description
1 polymer ?
#
loop_
_entity_poly.entity_id
_entity_poly.type
_entity_poly.pdbx_seq_one_letter_code
_entity_poly.pdbx_strand_id
1 'polypeptide(L)'
;MNSAESLPPPDAFQVGASAWHPLRPDLVELLRRATHTAIRPIHYGSNHTFLVTVEAGDAGESYAVYKPSRGEYPLYDFSPGSLYRREIGTYLVSELLGWELVPA
;
A
#
# COMPACT_ATOMS: atom_id res chain seq x y z
N MET A 1 -8.97 -32.85 10.46
CA MET A 1 -7.81 -32.09 10.95
C MET A 1 -7.65 -30.91 10.03
N ASN A 2 -8.16 -29.75 10.44
CA ASN A 2 -8.18 -28.54 9.61
C ASN A 2 -6.86 -27.80 9.87
N SER A 3 -5.96 -27.80 8.89
CA SER A 3 -4.72 -27.03 8.95
C SER A 3 -5.07 -25.57 8.74
N ALA A 4 -5.27 -24.83 9.84
CA ALA A 4 -5.28 -23.38 9.79
C ALA A 4 -3.86 -22.94 9.41
N GLU A 5 -3.68 -22.41 8.19
CA GLU A 5 -2.47 -21.64 7.88
C GLU A 5 -2.38 -20.50 8.89
N SER A 6 -1.40 -20.59 9.78
CA SER A 6 -1.11 -19.51 10.72
C SER A 6 -0.65 -18.30 9.92
N LEU A 7 -1.30 -17.15 10.15
CA LEU A 7 -0.82 -15.87 9.60
C LEU A 7 0.67 -15.72 9.95
N PRO A 8 1.50 -15.27 9.00
CA PRO A 8 2.91 -15.04 9.29
C PRO A 8 3.03 -14.05 10.46
N PRO A 9 4.02 -14.23 11.36
CA PRO A 9 4.20 -13.31 12.46
C PRO A 9 4.48 -11.89 11.92
N PRO A 10 4.06 -10.83 12.62
CA PRO A 10 4.13 -9.44 12.12
C PRO A 10 5.56 -8.98 11.74
N ASP A 11 6.56 -9.69 12.23
CA ASP A 11 7.98 -9.54 12.04
C ASP A 11 8.57 -10.43 10.91
N ALA A 12 7.77 -11.32 10.30
CA ALA A 12 8.17 -12.09 9.11
C ALA A 12 8.27 -11.24 7.83
N PHE A 13 7.89 -9.96 7.88
CA PHE A 13 8.17 -9.00 6.81
C PHE A 13 9.61 -8.45 6.90
N GLN A 14 10.64 -9.30 6.99
CA GLN A 14 12.05 -8.89 6.89
C GLN A 14 12.83 -9.97 6.12
N VAL A 15 13.80 -9.72 5.24
CA VAL A 15 15.04 -8.93 5.38
C VAL A 15 15.56 -8.60 3.97
N GLY A 16 15.79 -7.31 3.66
CA GLY A 16 16.35 -6.88 2.37
C GLY A 16 16.19 -5.39 2.01
N ALA A 17 16.12 -4.51 3.02
CA ALA A 17 16.09 -3.04 2.95
C ALA A 17 14.92 -2.34 2.22
N SER A 18 14.46 -1.26 2.87
CA SER A 18 13.58 -0.17 2.41
C SER A 18 12.06 -0.41 2.38
N ALA A 19 11.42 -0.84 3.47
CA ALA A 19 10.01 -0.50 3.69
C ALA A 19 9.87 0.17 5.06
N TRP A 20 9.35 1.40 5.09
CA TRP A 20 9.00 2.07 6.33
C TRP A 20 7.96 1.25 7.10
N HIS A 21 8.08 1.24 8.43
CA HIS A 21 7.16 0.48 9.26
C HIS A 21 5.71 1.00 9.10
N PRO A 22 4.71 0.12 8.88
CA PRO A 22 3.35 0.52 8.50
C PRO A 22 2.62 1.32 9.58
N LEU A 23 2.94 1.10 10.87
CA LEU A 23 2.35 1.85 11.99
C LEU A 23 3.17 3.11 12.37
N ARG A 24 4.01 3.62 11.47
CA ARG A 24 4.70 4.89 11.72
C ARG A 24 3.69 6.04 11.77
N PRO A 25 3.70 6.87 12.83
CA PRO A 25 2.75 7.99 12.94
C PRO A 25 2.85 9.01 11.80
N ASP A 26 4.01 9.13 11.17
CA ASP A 26 4.31 10.06 10.09
C ASP A 26 4.19 9.42 8.69
N LEU A 27 3.81 8.14 8.57
CA LEU A 27 3.86 7.40 7.31
C LEU A 27 3.05 8.04 6.19
N VAL A 28 1.81 8.45 6.48
CA VAL A 28 0.93 9.09 5.49
C VAL A 28 1.58 10.38 4.95
N GLU A 29 2.21 11.16 5.82
CA GLU A 29 2.85 12.41 5.42
C GLU A 29 4.12 12.16 4.61
N LEU A 30 4.88 11.14 4.98
CA LEU A 30 6.05 10.73 4.21
C LEU A 30 5.65 10.25 2.81
N LEU A 31 4.65 9.38 2.69
CA LEU A 31 4.16 8.91 1.39
C LEU A 31 3.67 10.06 0.49
N ARG A 32 3.13 11.14 1.08
CA ARG A 32 2.69 12.34 0.33
C ARG A 32 3.84 13.21 -0.18
N ARG A 33 4.96 13.26 0.54
CA ARG A 33 6.09 14.14 0.24
C ARG A 33 7.28 13.46 -0.42
N ALA A 34 7.38 12.14 -0.28
CA ALA A 34 8.51 11.39 -0.76
C ALA A 34 8.66 11.56 -2.28
N THR A 35 9.90 11.63 -2.73
CA THR A 35 10.21 11.69 -4.16
C THR A 35 10.26 10.27 -4.71
N HIS A 36 9.67 10.03 -5.89
CA HIS A 36 9.75 8.73 -6.55
C HIS A 36 11.10 8.59 -7.26
N THR A 37 11.87 7.56 -6.92
CA THR A 37 13.21 7.32 -7.48
C THR A 37 13.22 6.17 -8.49
N ALA A 38 12.29 5.21 -8.37
CA ALA A 38 12.12 4.12 -9.33
C ALA A 38 10.66 3.64 -9.38
N ILE A 39 10.27 3.02 -10.50
CA ILE A 39 8.95 2.42 -10.69
C ILE A 39 9.07 1.12 -11.49
N ARG A 40 8.32 0.10 -11.08
CA ARG A 40 8.29 -1.21 -11.74
C ARG A 40 6.87 -1.81 -11.65
N PRO A 41 6.35 -2.41 -12.74
CA PRO A 41 5.01 -2.97 -12.73
C PRO A 41 4.93 -4.23 -11.85
N ILE A 42 3.78 -4.41 -11.18
CA ILE A 42 3.37 -5.67 -10.54
C ILE A 42 2.33 -6.29 -11.46
N HIS A 43 2.65 -7.46 -12.03
CA HIS A 43 1.82 -8.12 -13.04
C HIS A 43 0.70 -9.02 -12.48
N TYR A 44 0.49 -8.99 -11.16
CA TYR A 44 -0.54 -9.77 -10.49
C TYR A 44 -1.76 -8.89 -10.18
N GLY A 45 -2.87 -9.15 -10.86
CA GLY A 45 -4.14 -8.46 -10.66
C GLY A 45 -4.78 -7.95 -11.95
N SER A 46 -6.06 -7.58 -11.86
CA SER A 46 -6.83 -7.03 -12.99
C SER A 46 -6.64 -5.53 -13.22
N ASN A 47 -6.05 -4.82 -12.26
CA ASN A 47 -5.71 -3.39 -12.34
C ASN A 47 -4.20 -3.21 -12.45
N HIS A 48 -3.76 -2.15 -13.14
CA HIS A 48 -2.34 -1.81 -13.15
C HIS A 48 -1.89 -1.38 -11.76
N THR A 49 -0.90 -2.08 -11.24
CA THR A 49 -0.30 -1.84 -9.94
C THR A 49 1.21 -1.74 -10.12
N PHE A 50 1.85 -0.83 -9.39
CA PHE A 50 3.28 -0.59 -9.49
C PHE A 50 3.92 -0.64 -8.12
N LEU A 51 5.10 -1.24 -8.05
CA LEU A 51 6.02 -1.06 -6.94
C LEU A 51 6.85 0.19 -7.23
N VAL A 52 6.77 1.18 -6.37
CA VAL A 52 7.58 2.40 -6.43
C VAL A 52 8.63 2.38 -5.34
N THR A 53 9.81 2.89 -5.66
CA THR A 53 10.82 3.27 -4.67
C THR A 53 10.66 4.76 -4.41
N VAL A 54 10.61 5.14 -3.15
CA VAL A 54 10.40 6.50 -2.68
C VAL A 54 11.48 6.89 -1.67
N GLU A 55 11.81 8.18 -1.60
CA GLU A 55 12.81 8.71 -0.68
C GLU A 55 12.28 9.96 0.03
N ALA A 56 12.50 10.07 1.35
CA ALA A 56 12.07 11.24 2.13
C ALA A 56 13.10 11.66 3.20
N GLY A 57 14.11 12.44 2.79
CA GLY A 57 15.06 13.09 3.71
C GLY A 57 15.64 12.12 4.73
N ASP A 58 15.54 12.48 6.02
CA ASP A 58 16.06 11.67 7.14
C ASP A 58 15.34 10.32 7.31
N ALA A 59 14.15 10.13 6.73
CA ALA A 59 13.47 8.84 6.73
C ALA A 59 14.09 7.84 5.73
N GLY A 60 14.95 8.32 4.82
CA GLY A 60 15.65 7.49 3.83
C GLY A 60 14.72 6.92 2.75
N GLU A 61 15.13 5.80 2.17
CA GLU A 61 14.40 5.11 1.10
C GLU A 61 13.33 4.16 1.68
N SER A 62 12.21 4.05 0.96
CA SER A 62 11.17 3.05 1.19
C SER A 62 10.55 2.57 -0.13
N TYR A 63 9.84 1.45 -0.09
CA TYR A 63 8.92 1.00 -1.11
C TYR A 63 7.50 1.48 -0.80
N ALA A 64 6.70 1.67 -1.84
CA ALA A 64 5.25 1.85 -1.74
C ALA A 64 4.54 1.19 -2.93
N VAL A 65 3.23 0.98 -2.80
CA VAL A 65 2.37 0.46 -3.86
C VAL A 65 1.60 1.63 -4.48
N TYR A 66 1.75 1.81 -5.79
CA TYR A 66 1.03 2.83 -6.54
C TYR A 66 -0.04 2.21 -7.44
N LYS A 67 -1.29 2.63 -7.26
CA LYS A 67 -2.46 2.24 -8.06
C LYS A 67 -3.05 3.48 -8.76
N PRO A 68 -2.63 3.79 -10.00
CA PRO A 68 -3.13 4.96 -10.72
C PRO A 68 -4.60 4.81 -11.13
N SER A 69 -5.36 5.90 -11.10
CA SER A 69 -6.74 5.93 -11.62
C SER A 69 -6.85 5.51 -13.10
N ARG A 70 -5.85 5.87 -13.93
CA ARG A 70 -5.78 5.47 -15.35
C ARG A 70 -5.45 3.99 -15.54
N GLY A 71 -4.99 3.32 -14.49
CA GLY A 71 -4.64 1.90 -14.48
C GLY A 71 -5.82 0.98 -14.17
N GLU A 72 -6.99 1.55 -13.87
CA GLU A 72 -8.16 0.82 -13.44
C GLU A 72 -8.84 0.05 -14.57
N TYR A 73 -9.27 -1.16 -14.27
CA TYR A 73 -10.25 -1.90 -15.03
C TYR A 73 -11.65 -1.57 -14.49
N PRO A 74 -12.54 -0.97 -15.29
CA PRO A 74 -13.86 -0.54 -14.82
C PRO A 74 -14.68 -1.68 -14.22
N LEU A 75 -15.44 -1.38 -13.17
CA LEU A 75 -16.45 -2.27 -12.59
C LEU A 75 -17.84 -1.68 -12.82
N TYR A 76 -18.84 -2.54 -13.00
CA TYR A 76 -20.19 -2.12 -13.38
C TYR A 76 -20.94 -1.35 -12.28
N ASP A 77 -20.56 -1.58 -11.03
CA ASP A 77 -21.16 -1.04 -9.81
C ASP A 77 -20.47 0.23 -9.30
N PHE A 78 -19.41 0.70 -9.99
CA PHE A 78 -18.65 1.89 -9.60
C PHE A 78 -18.52 2.89 -10.74
N SER A 79 -18.42 4.19 -10.39
CA SER A 79 -18.07 5.21 -11.35
C SER A 79 -16.66 4.94 -11.93
N PRO A 80 -16.43 5.12 -13.25
CA PRO A 80 -15.11 4.91 -13.83
C PRO A 80 -14.02 5.77 -13.18
N GLY A 81 -12.82 5.22 -12.97
CA GLY A 81 -11.69 5.95 -12.40
C GLY A 81 -11.80 6.22 -10.90
N SER A 82 -12.65 5.49 -10.17
CA SER A 82 -12.88 5.67 -8.74
C SER A 82 -12.34 4.54 -7.86
N LEU A 83 -11.86 3.43 -8.44
CA LEU A 83 -11.53 2.22 -7.69
C LEU A 83 -10.35 2.42 -6.75
N TYR A 84 -9.37 3.27 -7.10
CA TYR A 84 -8.21 3.62 -6.26
C TYR A 84 -8.64 4.25 -4.93
N ARG A 85 -9.81 4.93 -4.90
CA ARG A 85 -10.33 5.56 -3.69
C ARG A 85 -10.78 4.55 -2.66
N ARG A 86 -11.06 3.30 -3.05
CA ARG A 86 -11.45 2.24 -2.13
C ARG A 86 -10.32 1.86 -1.18
N GLU A 87 -9.07 1.89 -1.64
CA GLU A 87 -7.90 1.65 -0.78
C GLU A 87 -7.84 2.71 0.33
N ILE A 88 -7.94 3.99 -0.06
CA ILE A 88 -7.95 5.11 0.88
C ILE A 88 -9.14 5.02 1.83
N GLY A 89 -10.34 4.74 1.32
CA GLY A 89 -11.54 4.60 2.14
C GLY A 89 -11.44 3.44 3.14
N THR A 90 -10.85 2.32 2.73
CA THR A 90 -10.66 1.14 3.59
C THR A 90 -9.63 1.41 4.68
N TYR A 91 -8.52 2.11 4.35
CA TYR A 91 -7.56 2.59 5.33
C TYR A 91 -8.24 3.51 6.36
N LEU A 92 -8.94 4.55 5.91
CA LEU A 92 -9.62 5.49 6.82
C LEU A 92 -10.66 4.82 7.73
N VAL A 93 -11.39 3.82 7.23
CA VAL A 93 -12.34 3.04 8.04
C VAL A 93 -11.60 2.18 9.06
N SER A 94 -10.50 1.52 8.68
CA SER A 94 -9.66 0.74 9.60
C SER A 94 -9.13 1.61 10.74
N GLU A 95 -8.64 2.81 10.43
CA GLU A 95 -8.13 3.77 11.42
C GLU A 95 -9.24 4.26 12.34
N LEU A 96 -10.40 4.64 11.78
CA LEU A 96 -11.54 5.13 12.56
C LEU A 96 -12.05 4.08 13.56
N LEU A 97 -11.98 2.80 13.20
CA LEU A 97 -12.42 1.69 14.03
C LEU A 97 -11.30 1.12 14.93
N GLY A 98 -10.07 1.63 14.83
CA GLY A 98 -8.92 1.14 15.59
C GLY A 98 -8.54 -0.30 15.25
N TRP A 99 -8.80 -0.74 14.02
CA TRP A 99 -8.51 -2.10 13.58
C TRP A 99 -7.04 -2.31 13.22
N GLU A 100 -6.38 -1.28 12.70
CA GLU A 100 -4.97 -1.32 12.28
C GLU A 100 -4.67 -2.49 11.29
N LEU A 101 -5.66 -2.87 10.47
CA LEU A 101 -5.58 -4.01 9.54
C LEU A 101 -5.13 -3.61 8.14
N VAL A 102 -5.36 -2.35 7.76
CA VAL A 102 -5.12 -1.84 6.41
C VAL A 102 -3.92 -0.90 6.46
N PRO A 103 -2.86 -1.13 5.66
CA PRO A 103 -1.71 -0.23 5.64
C PRO A 103 -2.07 1.13 5.04
N ALA A 104 -1.35 2.16 5.49
CA ALA A 104 -1.42 3.53 4.95
C ALA A 104 -0.85 3.64 3.53
#